data_AF-A0A2E7QSV9-F1
#
_entry.id   AF-A0A2E7QSV9-F1
#
_cell.length_a   1.000
_cell.length_b   1.000
_cell.length_c   1.000
_cell.angle_alpha   90.00
_cell.angle_beta   90.00
_cell.angle_gamma   90.00
#
_symmetry.space_group_name_H-M   'P 1'
#
loop_
_entity.id
_entity.type
_entity.pdbx_description
1 polymer ?
#
loop_
_entity_poly.entity_id
_entity_poly.type
_entity_poly.pdbx_seq_one_letter_code
_entity_poly.pdbx_strand_id
1 'polypeptide(L)'
;MVAVLGGENMNVPILLAVASLIAGGLVAFTSQFGIRNGADVASFILVDAITFLALAVLVMLVTKSSFTLSGRLTWWAILSGVFASMSVFTVLYALKFGGEGSIVFPIQSLQVVVAVVLAFLVFREPVTMTKLIGLSLGIGSLLILSR
;
A
#
# COMPACT_ATOMS: atom_id res chain seq x y z
N MET A 1 18.33 0.10 16.48
CA MET A 1 17.28 1.12 16.25
C MET A 1 15.88 0.53 16.03
N VAL A 2 15.71 -0.76 15.72
CA VAL A 2 14.40 -1.45 15.71
C VAL A 2 14.04 -2.07 17.08
N ALA A 3 15.03 -2.25 17.97
CA ALA A 3 14.84 -2.86 19.29
C ALA A 3 14.22 -1.95 20.37
N VAL A 4 13.83 -0.70 20.05
CA VAL A 4 13.17 0.22 21.01
C VAL A 4 11.64 0.13 20.94
N LEU A 5 11.09 -0.65 20.01
CA LEU A 5 9.64 -0.79 19.82
C LEU A 5 9.05 -2.07 20.45
N GLY A 6 9.79 -2.69 21.37
CA GLY A 6 9.39 -3.91 22.08
C GLY A 6 8.56 -3.64 23.34
N GLY A 7 7.50 -2.84 23.23
CA GLY A 7 6.51 -2.68 24.29
C GLY A 7 5.11 -2.85 23.73
N GLU A 8 4.25 -3.60 24.42
CA GLU A 8 2.83 -3.79 24.09
C GLU A 8 2.06 -2.46 24.19
N ASN A 9 2.33 -1.56 23.27
CA ASN A 9 1.68 -0.27 23.13
C ASN A 9 1.11 -0.19 21.70
N MET A 10 -0.21 -0.26 21.57
CA MET A 10 -0.93 0.00 20.31
C MET A 10 -0.54 1.34 19.66
N ASN A 11 0.10 2.24 20.39
CA ASN A 11 0.60 3.53 19.89
C ASN A 11 1.64 3.38 18.78
N VAL A 12 2.51 2.37 18.81
CA VAL A 12 3.58 2.22 17.81
C VAL A 12 3.02 1.79 16.44
N PRO A 13 2.19 0.73 16.34
CA PRO A 13 1.54 0.39 15.08
C PRO A 13 0.70 1.53 14.50
N ILE A 14 -0.04 2.26 15.36
CA ILE A 14 -0.86 3.40 14.92
C ILE A 14 0.01 4.53 14.37
N LEU A 15 1.12 4.87 15.05
CA LEU A 15 2.05 5.89 14.58
C LEU A 15 2.66 5.53 13.21
N LEU A 16 3.09 4.28 13.04
CA LEU A 16 3.62 3.78 11.76
C LEU A 16 2.55 3.79 10.66
N ALA A 17 1.29 3.47 10.99
CA ALA A 17 0.17 3.55 10.05
C ALA A 17 -0.11 5.00 9.62
N VAL A 18 -0.05 5.97 10.54
CA VAL A 18 -0.19 7.41 10.22
C VAL A 18 0.96 7.89 9.35
N ALA A 19 2.19 7.47 9.64
CA ALA A 19 3.33 7.81 8.80
C ALA A 19 3.16 7.22 7.38
N SER A 20 2.67 5.99 7.28
CA SER A 20 2.36 5.34 6.00
C SER A 20 1.23 6.03 5.25
N LEU A 21 0.23 6.59 5.94
CA LEU A 21 -0.85 7.37 5.32
C LEU A 21 -0.29 8.61 4.61
N ILE A 22 0.58 9.36 5.30
CA ILE A 22 1.20 10.56 4.73
C ILE A 22 2.09 10.19 3.54
N ALA A 23 2.94 9.18 3.70
CA ALA A 23 3.80 8.70 2.62
C ALA A 23 2.98 8.22 1.41
N GLY A 24 1.89 7.47 1.64
CA GLY A 24 0.99 7.00 0.58
C GLY A 24 0.31 8.13 -0.17
N GLY A 25 -0.12 9.18 0.53
CA GLY A 25 -0.67 10.38 -0.10
C GLY A 25 0.35 11.13 -0.97
N LEU A 26 1.61 11.22 -0.51
CA LEU A 26 2.69 11.81 -1.29
C LEU A 26 3.01 10.98 -2.54
N VAL A 27 3.02 9.65 -2.44
CA VAL A 27 3.19 8.74 -3.59
C VAL A 27 2.06 8.93 -4.61
N ALA A 28 0.82 9.04 -4.18
CA ALA A 28 -0.31 9.32 -5.07
C ALA A 28 -0.12 10.65 -5.81
N PHE A 29 0.25 11.71 -5.10
CA PHE A 29 0.50 13.03 -5.70
C PHE A 29 1.67 13.01 -6.70
N THR A 30 2.83 12.47 -6.31
CA THR A 30 4.03 12.47 -7.16
C THR A 30 3.86 11.58 -8.40
N SER A 31 3.18 10.44 -8.26
CA SER A 31 2.88 9.56 -9.39
C SER A 31 1.89 10.19 -10.38
N GLN A 32 0.83 10.84 -9.89
CA GLN A 32 -0.08 11.61 -10.73
C GLN A 32 0.66 12.75 -11.45
N PHE A 33 1.52 13.48 -10.74
CA PHE A 33 2.33 14.54 -11.33
C PHE A 33 3.25 13.99 -12.43
N GLY A 34 3.96 12.88 -12.19
CA GLY A 34 4.84 12.25 -13.16
C GLY A 34 4.11 11.86 -14.45
N ILE A 35 3.02 11.11 -14.32
CA ILE A 35 2.24 10.63 -15.47
C ILE A 35 1.59 11.77 -16.25
N ARG A 36 1.07 12.80 -15.57
CA ARG A 36 0.46 13.97 -16.23
C ARG A 36 1.46 14.84 -16.98
N ASN A 37 2.72 14.84 -16.57
CA ASN A 37 3.81 15.53 -17.29
C ASN A 37 4.39 14.68 -18.44
N GLY A 38 3.72 13.58 -18.83
CA GLY A 38 4.10 12.79 -20.00
C GLY A 38 5.14 11.70 -19.72
N ALA A 39 5.41 11.36 -18.45
CA ALA A 39 6.25 10.22 -18.14
C ALA A 39 5.61 8.93 -18.69
N ASP A 40 6.42 8.09 -19.34
CA ASP A 40 5.95 6.75 -19.68
C ASP A 40 5.78 5.89 -18.42
N VAL A 41 4.68 5.15 -18.35
CA VAL A 41 4.30 4.34 -17.18
C VAL A 41 5.34 3.26 -16.88
N ALA A 42 5.86 2.58 -17.90
CA ALA A 42 6.83 1.51 -17.67
C ALA A 42 8.15 2.09 -17.14
N SER A 43 8.62 3.20 -17.73
CA SER A 43 9.83 3.89 -17.25
C SER A 43 9.67 4.45 -15.84
N PHE A 44 8.51 5.02 -15.51
CA PHE A 44 8.23 5.55 -14.17
C PHE A 44 8.24 4.43 -13.12
N ILE A 45 7.54 3.32 -13.37
CA ILE A 45 7.50 2.16 -12.47
C ILE A 45 8.89 1.54 -12.33
N LEU A 46 9.69 1.49 -13.39
CA LEU A 46 11.05 0.95 -13.33
C LEU A 46 11.92 1.75 -12.36
N VAL A 47 11.88 3.08 -12.44
CA VAL A 47 12.64 3.95 -11.52
C VAL A 47 12.13 3.82 -10.09
N ASP A 48 10.81 3.76 -9.90
CA ASP A 48 10.19 3.56 -8.58
C ASP A 48 10.60 2.21 -7.96
N ALA A 49 10.56 1.13 -8.74
CA ALA A 49 10.98 -0.20 -8.31
C ALA A 49 12.47 -0.29 -7.95
N ILE A 50 13.35 0.35 -8.74
CA ILE A 50 14.79 0.43 -8.42
C ILE A 50 15.00 1.20 -7.12
N THR A 51 14.27 2.31 -6.92
CA THR A 51 14.35 3.12 -5.69
C THR A 51 13.90 2.33 -4.48
N PHE A 52 12.79 1.60 -4.60
CA PHE A 52 12.27 0.72 -3.56
C PHE A 52 13.26 -0.41 -3.21
N LEU A 53 13.85 -1.06 -4.23
CA LEU A 53 14.86 -2.10 -4.05
C LEU A 53 16.11 -1.56 -3.35
N ALA A 54 16.60 -0.39 -3.76
CA ALA A 54 17.76 0.26 -3.15
C ALA A 54 17.53 0.55 -1.66
N LEU A 55 16.34 1.04 -1.30
CA LEU A 55 15.97 1.28 0.09
C LEU A 55 15.90 -0.02 0.90
N ALA A 56 15.32 -1.08 0.34
CA ALA A 56 15.25 -2.39 0.98
C ALA A 56 16.65 -2.96 1.28
N VAL A 57 17.57 -2.90 0.30
CA VAL A 57 18.96 -3.31 0.47
C VAL A 57 19.66 -2.46 1.53
N LEU A 58 19.49 -1.14 1.50
CA LEU A 58 20.08 -0.24 2.50
C LEU A 58 19.61 -0.60 3.91
N VAL A 59 18.32 -0.87 4.12
CA VAL A 59 17.78 -1.29 5.41
C VAL A 59 18.38 -2.62 5.85
N MET A 60 18.54 -3.60 4.96
CA MET A 60 19.20 -4.87 5.28
C MET A 60 20.65 -4.66 5.73
N LEU A 61 21.39 -3.78 5.06
CA LEU A 61 22.78 -3.45 5.40
C LEU A 61 22.88 -2.77 6.77
N VAL A 62 22.03 -1.76 7.04
CA VAL A 62 22.02 -1.01 8.31
C VAL A 62 21.58 -1.89 9.48
N THR A 63 20.60 -2.76 9.26
CA THR A 63 20.10 -3.68 10.31
C THR A 63 20.97 -4.93 10.47
N LYS A 64 21.91 -5.17 9.55
CA LYS A 64 22.71 -6.40 9.45
C LYS A 64 21.85 -7.67 9.42
N SER A 65 20.69 -7.59 8.78
CA SER A 65 19.75 -8.70 8.67
C SER A 65 20.20 -9.68 7.60
N SER A 66 20.19 -10.99 7.90
CA SER A 66 20.40 -12.03 6.90
C SER A 66 19.12 -12.29 6.10
N PHE A 67 19.25 -12.85 4.90
CA PHE A 67 18.10 -13.29 4.11
C PHE A 67 17.54 -14.58 4.72
N THR A 68 16.32 -14.51 5.26
CA THR A 68 15.70 -15.60 6.04
C THR A 68 14.49 -16.25 5.37
N LEU A 69 14.16 -15.88 4.13
CA LEU A 69 12.98 -16.43 3.45
C LEU A 69 13.17 -17.92 3.10
N SER A 70 12.32 -18.77 3.68
CA SER A 70 12.20 -20.18 3.30
C SER A 70 11.40 -20.33 2.01
N GLY A 71 11.57 -21.42 1.26
CA GLY A 71 10.94 -21.60 -0.06
C GLY A 71 9.41 -21.38 -0.08
N ARG A 72 8.69 -21.78 0.98
CA ARG A 72 7.24 -21.53 1.11
C ARG A 72 6.91 -20.06 1.36
N LEU A 73 7.74 -19.35 2.11
CA LEU A 73 7.58 -17.90 2.35
C LEU A 73 7.95 -17.09 1.09
N THR A 74 8.95 -17.55 0.32
CA THR A 74 9.30 -16.95 -0.97
C THR A 74 8.13 -16.98 -1.94
N TRP A 75 7.35 -18.07 -1.95
CA TRP A 75 6.13 -18.14 -2.78
C TRP A 75 5.11 -17.05 -2.42
N TRP A 76 4.87 -16.81 -1.13
CA TRP A 76 3.98 -15.74 -0.68
C TRP A 76 4.53 -14.34 -1.03
N ALA A 77 5.84 -14.15 -0.95
CA ALA A 77 6.49 -12.90 -1.35
C ALA A 77 6.33 -12.64 -2.86
N ILE A 78 6.51 -13.67 -3.70
CA ILE A 78 6.28 -13.56 -5.16
C ILE A 78 4.83 -13.19 -5.45
N LEU A 79 3.88 -13.88 -4.83
CA LEU A 79 2.45 -13.63 -5.05
C LEU A 79 2.07 -12.20 -4.64
N SER A 80 2.56 -11.73 -3.49
CA SER A 80 2.39 -10.34 -3.06
C SER A 80 2.99 -9.35 -4.05
N GLY A 81 4.18 -9.65 -4.58
CA GLY A 81 4.84 -8.82 -5.60
C GLY A 81 4.01 -8.69 -6.87
N VAL A 82 3.46 -9.79 -7.38
CA VAL A 82 2.60 -9.78 -8.58
C VAL A 82 1.36 -8.90 -8.37
N PHE A 83 0.67 -9.04 -7.24
CA PHE A 83 -0.51 -8.21 -6.96
C PHE A 83 -0.16 -6.74 -6.76
N ALA A 84 0.97 -6.44 -6.09
CA ALA A 84 1.44 -5.07 -5.91
C ALA A 84 1.77 -4.42 -7.27
N SER A 85 2.51 -5.13 -8.14
CA SER A 85 2.80 -4.65 -9.49
C SER A 85 1.51 -4.43 -10.28
N MET A 86 0.60 -5.41 -10.29
CA MET A 86 -0.68 -5.26 -11.01
C MET A 86 -1.45 -4.02 -10.54
N SER A 87 -1.54 -3.78 -9.23
CA SER A 87 -2.19 -2.60 -8.66
C SER A 87 -1.57 -1.29 -9.16
N VAL A 88 -0.23 -1.15 -9.06
CA VAL A 88 0.48 0.06 -9.49
C VAL A 88 0.34 0.28 -11.00
N PHE A 89 0.53 -0.76 -11.81
CA PHE A 89 0.38 -0.67 -13.25
C PHE A 89 -1.03 -0.18 -13.63
N THR A 90 -2.08 -0.79 -13.10
CA THR A 90 -3.46 -0.42 -13.44
C THR A 90 -3.79 1.02 -13.04
N VAL A 91 -3.32 1.47 -11.87
CA VAL A 91 -3.55 2.86 -11.40
C VAL A 91 -2.82 3.88 -12.26
N LEU A 92 -1.54 3.66 -12.58
CA LEU A 92 -0.79 4.61 -13.40
C LEU A 92 -1.31 4.63 -14.85
N TYR A 93 -1.76 3.51 -15.39
CA TYR A 93 -2.45 3.49 -16.68
C TYR A 93 -3.79 4.22 -16.63
N ALA A 94 -4.58 4.08 -15.55
CA ALA A 94 -5.82 4.84 -15.39
C ALA A 94 -5.56 6.37 -15.40
N LEU A 95 -4.49 6.82 -14.74
CA LEU A 95 -4.05 8.21 -14.79
C LEU A 95 -3.57 8.62 -16.19
N LYS A 96 -2.82 7.74 -16.89
CA LYS A 96 -2.33 7.98 -18.26
C LYS A 96 -3.47 8.09 -19.28
N PHE A 97 -4.56 7.35 -19.10
CA PHE A 97 -5.76 7.42 -19.95
C PHE A 97 -6.68 8.61 -19.65
N GLY A 98 -6.23 9.58 -18.85
CA GLY A 98 -6.98 10.80 -18.54
C GLY A 98 -7.83 10.71 -17.27
N GLY A 99 -7.70 9.64 -16.48
CA GLY A 99 -8.35 9.53 -15.18
C GLY A 99 -7.92 10.65 -14.22
N GLU A 100 -8.89 11.25 -13.55
CA GLU A 100 -8.61 12.24 -12.51
C GLU A 100 -8.13 11.55 -11.24
N GLY A 101 -7.01 12.01 -10.65
CA GLY A 101 -6.51 11.45 -9.40
C GLY A 101 -7.51 11.55 -8.24
N SER A 102 -8.34 12.60 -8.24
CA SER A 102 -9.48 12.78 -7.32
C SER A 102 -10.51 11.67 -7.39
N ILE A 103 -10.59 10.94 -8.50
CA ILE A 103 -11.50 9.79 -8.68
C ILE A 103 -10.74 8.48 -8.53
N VAL A 104 -9.57 8.37 -9.17
CA VAL A 104 -8.79 7.13 -9.20
C VAL A 104 -8.27 6.74 -7.82
N PHE A 105 -7.74 7.68 -7.02
CA PHE A 105 -7.14 7.36 -5.73
C PHE A 105 -8.15 6.99 -4.64
N PRO A 106 -9.34 7.62 -4.53
CA PRO A 106 -10.37 7.13 -3.63
C PRO A 106 -10.86 5.74 -3.99
N ILE A 107 -11.03 5.44 -5.28
CA ILE A 107 -11.39 4.09 -5.74
C ILE A 107 -10.28 3.10 -5.38
N GLN A 108 -9.00 3.43 -5.61
CA GLN A 108 -7.88 2.59 -5.21
C GLN A 108 -7.86 2.35 -3.68
N SER A 109 -8.19 3.37 -2.90
CA SER A 109 -8.21 3.29 -1.43
C SER A 109 -9.25 2.30 -0.90
N LEU A 110 -10.31 1.99 -1.67
CA LEU A 110 -11.28 0.93 -1.33
C LEU A 110 -10.65 -0.47 -1.28
N GLN A 111 -9.41 -0.67 -1.75
CA GLN A 111 -8.69 -1.94 -1.58
C GLN A 111 -8.57 -2.37 -0.11
N VAL A 112 -8.63 -1.42 0.84
CA VAL A 112 -8.67 -1.72 2.28
C VAL A 112 -9.85 -2.60 2.66
N VAL A 113 -11.00 -2.44 1.96
CA VAL A 113 -12.19 -3.25 2.17
C VAL A 113 -11.90 -4.70 1.84
N VAL A 114 -11.26 -4.94 0.69
CA VAL A 114 -10.85 -6.28 0.26
C VAL A 114 -9.90 -6.89 1.29
N ALA A 115 -8.91 -6.13 1.75
CA ALA A 115 -7.95 -6.59 2.76
C ALA A 115 -8.61 -6.94 4.10
N VAL A 116 -9.52 -6.09 4.60
CA VAL A 116 -10.24 -6.32 5.87
C VAL A 116 -11.17 -7.53 5.78
N VAL A 117 -11.91 -7.68 4.68
CA VAL A 117 -12.77 -8.84 4.45
C VAL A 117 -11.95 -10.12 4.40
N LEU A 118 -10.83 -10.13 3.66
CA LEU A 118 -9.93 -11.28 3.62
C LEU A 118 -9.32 -11.56 4.99
N ALA A 119 -9.00 -10.53 5.79
CA ALA A 119 -8.46 -10.72 7.12
C ALA A 119 -9.47 -11.41 8.05
N PHE A 120 -10.75 -11.05 7.96
CA PHE A 120 -11.82 -11.73 8.70
C PHE A 120 -11.97 -13.20 8.26
N LEU A 121 -11.91 -13.47 6.95
CA LEU A 121 -12.11 -14.83 6.42
C LEU A 121 -10.91 -15.75 6.67
N VAL A 122 -9.69 -15.25 6.47
CA VAL A 122 -8.46 -16.04 6.49
C VAL A 122 -7.82 -16.09 7.87
N PHE A 123 -7.67 -14.93 8.54
CA PHE A 123 -7.04 -14.84 9.86
C PHE A 123 -8.04 -14.99 11.01
N ARG A 124 -9.34 -15.04 10.71
CA ARG A 124 -10.43 -15.18 11.70
C ARG A 124 -10.40 -14.11 12.78
N GLU A 125 -10.01 -12.89 12.41
CA GLU A 125 -10.08 -11.76 13.32
C GLU A 125 -11.52 -11.52 13.80
N PRO A 126 -11.73 -11.16 15.08
CA PRO A 126 -13.06 -10.92 15.61
C PRO A 126 -13.71 -9.74 14.89
N VAL A 127 -14.86 -10.03 14.28
CA VAL A 127 -15.73 -9.04 13.64
C VAL A 127 -16.57 -8.39 14.72
N THR A 128 -16.21 -7.16 15.09
CA THR A 128 -17.03 -6.35 16.00
C THR A 128 -17.98 -5.47 15.20
N MET A 129 -19.16 -5.19 15.74
CA MET A 129 -20.15 -4.31 15.10
C MET A 129 -19.58 -2.92 14.83
N THR A 130 -18.72 -2.41 15.71
CA THR A 130 -18.02 -1.13 15.51
C THR A 130 -17.11 -1.14 14.28
N LYS A 131 -16.37 -2.23 14.03
CA LYS A 131 -15.53 -2.37 12.81
C LYS A 131 -16.38 -2.37 11.54
N LEU A 132 -17.53 -3.06 11.57
CA LEU A 132 -18.44 -3.12 10.42
C LEU A 132 -19.07 -1.76 10.10
N ILE A 133 -19.52 -1.02 11.12
CA ILE A 133 -20.09 0.33 10.95
C ILE A 133 -19.01 1.31 10.47
N GLY A 134 -17.80 1.25 11.05
CA GLY A 134 -16.68 2.09 10.60
C GLY A 134 -16.30 1.80 9.15
N LEU A 135 -16.28 0.53 8.75
CA LEU A 135 -15.99 0.13 7.38
C LEU A 135 -17.07 0.62 6.40
N SER A 136 -18.36 0.47 6.72
CA SER A 136 -19.44 0.92 5.84
C SER A 136 -19.48 2.44 5.71
N LEU A 137 -19.22 3.19 6.78
CA LEU A 137 -19.06 4.65 6.70
C LEU A 137 -17.84 5.07 5.88
N GLY A 138 -16.71 4.36 6.03
CA GLY A 138 -15.50 4.60 5.24
C GLY A 138 -15.73 4.38 3.75
N ILE A 139 -16.41 3.28 3.39
CA ILE A 139 -16.82 2.98 2.01
C ILE A 139 -17.74 4.08 1.48
N GLY A 140 -18.76 4.46 2.25
CA GLY A 140 -19.71 5.50 1.85
C GLY A 140 -19.02 6.83 1.56
N SER A 141 -18.08 7.23 2.41
CA SER A 141 -17.28 8.45 2.21
C SER A 141 -16.44 8.40 0.94
N LEU A 142 -15.72 7.29 0.72
CA LEU A 142 -14.89 7.10 -0.48
C LEU A 142 -15.73 7.09 -1.77
N LEU A 143 -16.92 6.49 -1.74
CA LEU A 143 -17.84 6.48 -2.88
C LEU A 143 -18.35 7.87 -3.22
N ILE A 144 -18.71 8.68 -2.21
CA ILE A 144 -19.14 10.07 -2.40
C ILE A 144 -18.00 10.91 -2.99
N LEU A 145 -16.77 10.72 -2.50
CA LEU A 145 -15.59 11.44 -2.98
C LEU A 145 -15.22 11.08 -4.43
N SER A 146 -15.52 9.84 -4.86
CA SER A 146 -15.20 9.35 -6.21
C SER A 146 -16.21 9.75 -7.30
N ARG A 147 -17.27 10.49 -6.96
CA ARG A 147 -18.29 10.99 -7.90
C ARG A 147 -18.20 12.48 -8.12
#